data_AF-A0A949MSW1-F1
#
_entry.id   AF-A0A949MSW1-F1
#
_cell.length_a   1.000
_cell.length_b   1.000
_cell.length_c   1.000
_cell.angle_alpha   90.00
_cell.angle_beta   90.00
_cell.angle_gamma   90.00
#
_symmetry.space_group_name_H-M   'P 1'
#
loop_
_entity.id
_entity.type
_entity.pdbx_description
1 polymer ?
#
loop_
_entity_poly.entity_id
_entity_poly.type
_entity_poly.pdbx_seq_one_letter_code
_entity_poly.pdbx_strand_id
1 'polypeptide(L)'
;MVESAQSLLDAKVASALNLYQLSYRVFACDPTLADTSAFCEHYGYTLDQAANTIIVATKGESMKFACCVVLAVSKLDVNKKVSGLLGTKKYIDSKILQVSELVFGGGNRSSKVLLAPDQLRKMPGVEFIEALGIPKQAP
;
A
#
# COMPACT_ATOMS: atom_id res chain seq x y z
N MET A 1 -14.83 24.96 -13.36
CA MET A 1 -14.89 24.37 -12.01
C MET A 1 -14.16 23.04 -12.11
N VAL A 2 -12.96 22.92 -11.52
CA VAL A 2 -12.17 21.68 -11.58
C VAL A 2 -12.60 20.84 -10.40
N GLU A 3 -13.46 19.86 -10.65
CA GLU A 3 -13.79 18.84 -9.66
C GLU A 3 -12.47 18.12 -9.34
N SER A 4 -11.90 18.43 -8.18
CA SER A 4 -10.57 17.93 -7.81
C SER A 4 -10.63 16.42 -7.75
N ALA A 5 -9.74 15.72 -8.46
CA ALA A 5 -9.72 14.25 -8.50
C ALA A 5 -9.72 13.57 -7.11
N GLN A 6 -9.40 14.31 -6.04
CA GLN A 6 -9.61 13.92 -4.63
C GLN A 6 -11.04 13.55 -4.26
N SER A 7 -12.07 14.09 -4.91
CA SER A 7 -13.48 13.76 -4.61
C SER A 7 -13.81 12.29 -4.91
N LEU A 8 -12.99 11.61 -5.72
CA LEU A 8 -13.10 10.20 -6.03
C LEU A 8 -12.57 9.28 -4.93
N LEU A 9 -11.80 9.81 -3.97
CA LEU A 9 -11.20 9.02 -2.89
C LEU A 9 -12.19 8.81 -1.74
N ASP A 10 -11.99 7.72 -0.99
CA ASP A 10 -12.61 7.60 0.33
C ASP A 10 -12.15 8.74 1.26
N ALA A 11 -13.06 9.27 2.06
CA ALA A 11 -12.82 10.42 2.92
C ALA A 11 -11.65 10.20 3.91
N LYS A 12 -11.46 8.96 4.41
CA LYS A 12 -10.36 8.63 5.32
C LYS A 12 -9.02 8.63 4.59
N VAL A 13 -9.00 8.13 3.35
CA VAL A 13 -7.80 8.15 2.51
C VAL A 13 -7.41 9.58 2.16
N ALA A 14 -8.37 10.40 1.70
CA ALA A 14 -8.14 11.81 1.40
C ALA A 14 -7.62 12.58 2.63
N SER A 15 -8.24 12.35 3.81
CA SER A 15 -7.81 12.99 5.06
C SER A 15 -6.39 12.59 5.46
N ALA A 16 -6.02 11.31 5.34
CA ALA A 16 -4.68 10.84 5.66
C ALA A 16 -3.61 11.41 4.71
N LEU A 17 -3.89 11.44 3.40
CA LEU A 17 -2.99 12.01 2.40
C LEU A 17 -2.71 13.49 2.68
N ASN A 18 -3.75 14.26 3.04
CA ASN A 18 -3.65 15.67 3.37
C ASN A 18 -2.91 15.90 4.70
N LEU A 19 -3.24 15.11 5.74
CA LEU A 19 -2.62 15.20 7.06
C LEU A 19 -1.10 15.06 6.99
N TYR A 20 -0.61 14.11 6.19
CA TYR A 20 0.83 13.86 6.05
C TYR A 20 1.47 14.60 4.87
N GLN A 21 0.71 15.46 4.18
CA GLN A 21 1.18 16.28 3.06
C GLN A 21 1.92 15.42 2.00
N LEU A 22 1.31 14.28 1.66
CA LEU A 22 1.85 13.38 0.65
C LEU A 22 1.62 13.98 -0.74
N SER A 23 2.61 13.85 -1.61
CA SER A 23 2.44 14.13 -3.04
C SER A 23 1.90 12.89 -3.72
N TYR A 24 0.76 13.00 -4.39
CA TYR A 24 0.09 11.89 -5.04
C TYR A 24 -0.71 12.34 -6.26
N ARG A 25 -1.13 11.36 -7.06
CA ARG A 25 -2.14 11.51 -8.12
C ARG A 25 -3.30 10.57 -7.82
N VAL A 26 -4.51 11.00 -8.17
CA VAL A 26 -5.70 10.14 -8.11
C VAL A 26 -5.99 9.63 -9.51
N PHE A 27 -6.25 8.34 -9.60
CA PHE A 27 -6.63 7.68 -10.84
C PHE A 27 -8.04 7.12 -10.70
N ALA A 28 -8.93 7.50 -11.60
CA ALA A 28 -10.28 6.93 -11.68
C ALA A 28 -10.19 5.48 -12.18
N CYS A 29 -10.80 4.56 -11.45
CA CYS A 29 -10.79 3.14 -11.77
C CYS A 29 -12.22 2.69 -12.04
N ASP A 30 -12.43 1.87 -13.06
CA ASP A 30 -13.70 1.16 -13.22
C ASP A 30 -13.87 0.19 -12.02
N PRO A 31 -14.98 0.23 -11.28
CA PRO A 31 -15.22 -0.66 -10.13
C PRO A 31 -15.18 -2.16 -10.45
N THR A 32 -15.46 -2.53 -11.70
CA THR A 32 -15.43 -3.91 -12.21
C THR A 32 -13.99 -4.40 -12.42
N LEU A 33 -13.05 -3.47 -12.66
CA LEU A 33 -11.63 -3.73 -12.86
C LEU A 33 -10.79 -3.43 -11.61
N ALA A 34 -11.42 -3.24 -10.45
CA ALA A 34 -10.73 -2.84 -9.22
C ALA A 34 -9.75 -3.89 -8.67
N ASP A 35 -9.90 -5.17 -9.07
CA ASP A 35 -8.95 -6.22 -8.72
C ASP A 35 -7.53 -5.86 -9.18
N THR A 36 -6.52 -6.26 -8.42
CA THR A 36 -5.14 -5.85 -8.70
C THR A 36 -4.65 -6.38 -10.05
N SER A 37 -4.96 -7.64 -10.38
CA SER A 37 -4.55 -8.23 -11.65
C SER A 37 -5.28 -7.60 -12.83
N ALA A 38 -6.61 -7.51 -12.76
CA ALA A 38 -7.44 -6.90 -13.80
C ALA A 38 -7.10 -5.42 -14.03
N PHE A 39 -6.83 -4.66 -12.95
CA PHE A 39 -6.39 -3.27 -13.04
C PHE A 39 -5.07 -3.15 -13.79
N CYS A 40 -4.07 -3.95 -13.40
CA CYS A 40 -2.75 -3.91 -14.01
C CYS A 40 -2.82 -4.23 -15.50
N GLU A 41 -3.51 -5.32 -15.84
CA GLU A 41 -3.70 -5.76 -17.23
C GLU A 41 -4.41 -4.70 -18.08
N HIS A 42 -5.49 -4.12 -17.57
CA HIS A 42 -6.30 -3.18 -18.34
C HIS A 42 -5.66 -1.79 -18.49
N TYR A 43 -5.06 -1.26 -17.41
CA TYR A 43 -4.56 0.12 -17.37
C TYR A 43 -3.05 0.24 -17.63
N GLY A 44 -2.37 -0.87 -17.96
CA GLY A 44 -0.95 -0.88 -18.32
C GLY A 44 0.00 -0.68 -17.13
N TYR A 45 -0.45 -0.98 -15.91
CA TYR A 45 0.43 -1.05 -14.74
C TYR A 45 0.95 -2.47 -14.56
N THR A 46 2.04 -2.59 -13.83
CA THR A 46 2.69 -3.87 -13.57
C THR A 46 2.47 -4.30 -12.12
N LEU A 47 2.45 -5.62 -11.87
CA LEU A 47 2.22 -6.15 -10.52
C LEU A 47 3.35 -5.82 -9.53
N ASP A 48 4.54 -5.46 -10.03
CA ASP A 48 5.64 -4.95 -9.21
C ASP A 48 5.52 -3.45 -8.92
N GLN A 49 4.58 -2.72 -9.54
CA GLN A 49 4.18 -1.35 -9.14
C GLN A 49 3.00 -1.35 -8.16
N ALA A 50 2.12 -2.35 -8.24
CA ALA A 50 1.00 -2.47 -7.32
C ALA A 50 1.46 -2.88 -5.92
N ALA A 51 0.94 -2.22 -4.87
CA ALA A 51 1.27 -2.53 -3.49
C ALA A 51 0.07 -3.11 -2.73
N ASN A 52 0.33 -4.17 -1.95
CA ASN A 52 -0.58 -4.69 -0.96
C ASN A 52 -0.38 -3.96 0.37
N THR A 53 -1.48 -3.62 1.04
CA THR A 53 -1.48 -3.12 2.43
C THR A 53 -2.16 -4.15 3.32
N ILE A 54 -1.41 -4.78 4.22
CA ILE A 54 -1.84 -5.92 5.04
C ILE A 54 -1.75 -5.53 6.52
N ILE A 55 -2.85 -5.67 7.26
CA ILE A 55 -2.84 -5.51 8.72
C ILE A 55 -2.57 -6.87 9.37
N VAL A 56 -1.56 -6.95 10.23
CA VAL A 56 -1.23 -8.14 11.03
C VAL A 56 -1.56 -7.86 12.49
N ALA A 57 -2.21 -8.82 13.15
CA ALA A 57 -2.54 -8.75 14.56
C ALA A 57 -1.93 -9.94 15.34
N THR A 58 -1.51 -9.71 16.58
CA THR A 58 -1.15 -10.81 17.48
C THR A 58 -2.38 -11.57 17.97
N LYS A 59 -2.17 -12.83 18.35
CA LYS A 59 -3.12 -13.60 19.15
C LYS A 59 -2.79 -13.39 20.64
N GLY A 60 -3.81 -13.25 21.49
CA GLY A 60 -3.65 -13.10 22.94
C GLY A 60 -4.45 -11.93 23.53
N GLU A 61 -4.36 -11.75 24.85
CA GLU A 61 -5.13 -10.73 25.59
C GLU A 61 -4.73 -9.29 25.25
N SER A 62 -3.45 -9.02 24.95
CA SER A 62 -2.97 -7.73 24.46
C SER A 62 -2.69 -7.80 22.95
N MET A 63 -3.70 -7.48 22.15
CA MET A 63 -3.55 -7.42 20.69
C MET A 63 -2.64 -6.25 20.28
N LYS A 64 -1.56 -6.57 19.57
CA LYS A 64 -0.67 -5.63 18.90
C LYS A 64 -0.93 -5.71 17.40
N PHE A 65 -0.87 -4.57 16.73
CA PHE A 65 -1.15 -4.45 15.30
C PHE A 65 0.03 -3.85 14.56
N ALA A 66 0.34 -4.38 13.38
CA ALA A 66 1.25 -3.78 12.43
C ALA A 66 0.57 -3.61 11.06
N CYS A 67 0.79 -2.47 10.42
CA CYS A 67 0.43 -2.27 9.02
C CYS A 67 1.65 -2.57 8.16
N CYS A 68 1.53 -3.50 7.21
CA CYS A 68 2.62 -3.95 6.36
C CYS A 68 2.36 -3.62 4.90
N VAL A 69 3.35 -3.05 4.21
CA VAL A 69 3.27 -2.75 2.77
C VAL A 69 4.32 -3.56 2.01
N VAL A 70 3.88 -4.32 1.00
CA VAL A 70 4.71 -5.15 0.12
C VAL A 70 4.19 -5.07 -1.32
N LEU A 71 5.01 -5.35 -2.34
CA LEU A 71 4.55 -5.39 -3.73
C LEU A 71 3.56 -6.53 -3.98
N ALA A 72 2.70 -6.42 -5.00
CA ALA A 72 1.65 -7.40 -5.29
C ALA A 72 2.22 -8.77 -5.72
N VAL A 73 3.42 -8.77 -6.30
CA VAL A 73 4.22 -9.99 -6.59
C VAL A 73 4.88 -10.63 -5.37
N SER A 74 4.72 -10.06 -4.16
CA SER A 74 5.32 -10.57 -2.93
C SER A 74 4.28 -11.10 -1.95
N LYS A 75 4.68 -12.05 -1.11
CA LYS A 75 3.96 -12.50 0.08
C LYS A 75 4.65 -11.96 1.33
N LEU A 76 3.89 -11.55 2.34
CA LEU A 76 4.43 -11.05 3.60
C LEU A 76 5.04 -12.18 4.43
N ASP A 77 6.28 -12.04 4.93
CA ASP A 77 6.88 -13.01 5.87
C ASP A 77 6.46 -12.73 7.31
N VAL A 78 5.26 -13.19 7.66
CA VAL A 78 4.71 -12.95 9.00
C VAL A 78 5.51 -13.68 10.08
N ASN A 79 5.84 -14.95 9.85
CA ASN A 79 6.37 -15.82 10.90
C ASN A 79 7.82 -15.48 11.27
N LYS A 80 8.65 -15.08 10.29
CA LYS A 80 10.07 -14.81 10.55
C LYS A 80 10.40 -13.33 10.73
N LYS A 81 9.69 -12.42 10.05
CA LYS A 81 9.98 -10.99 10.08
C LYS A 81 8.99 -10.23 10.95
N VAL A 82 7.70 -10.26 10.61
CA VAL A 82 6.71 -9.41 11.29
C VAL A 82 6.56 -9.78 12.77
N SER A 83 6.60 -11.06 13.12
CA SER A 83 6.45 -11.54 14.50
C SER A 83 7.43 -10.89 15.49
N GLY A 84 8.68 -10.67 15.07
CA GLY A 84 9.71 -10.01 15.88
C GLY A 84 9.60 -8.49 15.92
N LEU A 85 8.74 -7.89 15.10
CA LEU A 85 8.60 -6.45 14.93
C LEU A 85 7.31 -5.90 15.58
N LEU A 86 6.51 -6.72 16.25
CA LEU A 86 5.16 -6.31 16.67
C LEU A 86 5.13 -5.20 17.74
N GLY A 87 4.44 -4.11 17.38
CA GLY A 87 4.12 -2.90 18.14
C GLY A 87 3.28 -1.97 17.24
N THR A 88 2.80 -0.82 17.71
CA THR A 88 1.98 0.11 16.90
C THR A 88 2.84 0.83 15.84
N LYS A 89 3.23 0.12 14.78
CA LYS A 89 4.14 0.60 13.72
C LYS A 89 3.63 0.25 12.31
N LYS A 90 4.21 0.91 11.30
CA LYS A 90 4.00 0.66 9.87
C LYS A 90 5.31 0.12 9.29
N TYR A 91 5.32 -1.12 8.84
CA TYR A 91 6.48 -1.75 8.23
C TYR A 91 6.34 -1.80 6.72
N ILE A 92 7.38 -1.40 6.02
CA ILE A 92 7.34 -1.27 4.57
C ILE A 92 8.53 -2.03 4.01
N ASP A 93 8.32 -2.89 3.02
CA ASP A 93 9.44 -3.56 2.37
C ASP A 93 10.32 -2.54 1.65
N SER A 94 11.62 -2.50 1.97
CA SER A 94 12.58 -1.62 1.31
C SER A 94 12.65 -1.81 -0.20
N LYS A 95 12.23 -2.97 -0.72
CA LYS A 95 12.17 -3.24 -2.16
C LYS A 95 11.30 -2.24 -2.92
N ILE A 96 10.26 -1.66 -2.29
CA ILE A 96 9.40 -0.68 -2.98
C ILE A 96 10.17 0.57 -3.42
N LEU A 97 11.33 0.87 -2.81
CA LEU A 97 12.14 2.04 -3.17
C LEU A 97 12.77 1.91 -4.57
N GLN A 98 12.74 0.71 -5.16
CA GLN A 98 13.27 0.44 -6.50
C GLN A 98 12.26 0.73 -7.61
N VAL A 99 11.00 1.05 -7.28
CA VAL A 99 9.96 1.38 -8.26
C VAL A 99 9.74 2.89 -8.33
N SER A 100 9.46 3.41 -9.52
CA SER A 100 9.28 4.85 -9.73
C SER A 100 7.96 5.39 -9.19
N GLU A 101 6.91 4.57 -9.19
CA GLU A 101 5.57 4.94 -8.75
C GLU A 101 4.87 3.70 -8.19
N LEU A 102 4.16 3.88 -7.08
CA LEU A 102 3.36 2.84 -6.44
C LEU A 102 1.89 3.09 -6.69
N VAL A 103 1.15 2.01 -6.91
CA VAL A 103 -0.32 2.03 -6.98
C VAL A 103 -0.90 1.46 -5.70
N PHE A 104 -1.66 2.27 -4.99
CA PHE A 104 -2.46 1.91 -3.82
C PHE A 104 -3.95 1.97 -4.13
N GLY A 105 -4.76 1.21 -3.38
CA GLY A 105 -6.21 1.36 -3.41
C GLY A 105 -6.66 2.70 -2.82
N GLY A 106 -7.66 3.35 -3.44
CA GLY A 106 -8.20 4.64 -2.97
C GLY A 106 -9.19 4.54 -1.81
N GLY A 107 -9.26 3.38 -1.13
CA GLY A 107 -10.25 3.10 -0.07
C GLY A 107 -11.65 2.74 -0.60
N ASN A 108 -11.81 2.70 -1.92
CA ASN A 108 -13.02 2.28 -2.61
C ASN A 108 -12.65 1.47 -3.86
N ARG A 109 -13.64 1.07 -4.65
CA ARG A 109 -13.43 0.33 -5.91
C ARG A 109 -13.25 1.23 -7.13
N SER A 110 -13.60 2.51 -7.03
CA SER A 110 -13.65 3.44 -8.15
C SER A 110 -12.41 4.33 -8.30
N SER A 111 -11.40 4.15 -7.44
CA SER A 111 -10.20 4.99 -7.46
C SER A 111 -8.95 4.27 -6.96
N LYS A 112 -7.81 4.75 -7.45
CA LYS A 112 -6.47 4.38 -6.99
C LYS A 112 -5.69 5.64 -6.63
N VAL A 113 -4.73 5.48 -5.73
CA VAL A 113 -3.78 6.53 -5.33
C VAL A 113 -2.40 6.13 -5.85
N LEU A 114 -1.78 7.03 -6.61
CA LEU A 114 -0.44 6.85 -7.14
C LEU A 114 0.51 7.80 -6.44
N LEU A 115 1.64 7.29 -5.96
CA LEU A 115 2.65 8.11 -5.28
C LEU A 115 4.05 7.53 -5.43
N ALA A 116 5.07 8.38 -5.30
CA ALA A 116 6.45 7.94 -5.23
C ALA A 116 6.73 7.26 -3.87
N PRO A 117 7.49 6.14 -3.81
CA PRO A 117 7.76 5.40 -2.57
C PRO A 117 8.27 6.25 -1.39
N ASP A 118 9.13 7.23 -1.67
CA ASP A 118 9.72 8.08 -0.63
C ASP A 118 8.71 8.96 0.11
N GLN A 119 7.51 9.18 -0.45
CA GLN A 119 6.46 9.91 0.26
C GLN A 119 6.05 9.22 1.55
N LEU A 120 6.17 7.88 1.63
CA LEU A 120 5.79 7.12 2.82
C LEU A 120 6.67 7.46 4.04
N ARG A 121 7.88 8.01 3.84
CA ARG A 121 8.76 8.47 4.93
C ARG A 121 8.17 9.61 5.75
N LYS A 122 7.23 10.39 5.17
CA LYS A 122 6.56 11.50 5.87
C LYS A 122 5.58 11.01 6.94
N MET A 123 5.19 9.74 6.91
CA MET A 123 4.23 9.18 7.86
C MET A 123 4.93 8.73 9.15
N PRO A 124 4.41 9.08 10.33
CA PRO A 124 5.02 8.68 11.60
C PRO A 124 4.94 7.17 11.81
N GLY A 125 5.98 6.61 12.45
CA GLY A 125 6.07 5.19 12.75
C GLY A 125 6.27 4.29 11.53
N VAL A 126 6.63 4.85 10.37
CA VAL A 126 7.08 4.09 9.21
C VAL A 126 8.52 3.64 9.41
N GLU A 127 8.76 2.36 9.17
CA GLU A 127 10.07 1.74 9.18
C GLU A 127 10.22 0.88 7.93
N PHE A 128 11.27 1.15 7.16
CA PHE A 128 11.61 0.38 5.98
C PHE A 128 12.43 -0.85 6.39
N ILE A 129 11.94 -2.03 6.05
CA ILE A 129 12.50 -3.32 6.47
C ILE A 129 12.98 -4.07 5.23
N GLU A 130 14.22 -4.54 5.25
CA GLU A 130 14.74 -5.36 4.17
C GLU A 130 14.13 -6.77 4.18
N ALA A 131 13.78 -7.25 2.99
CA ALA A 131 13.23 -8.58 2.76
C ALA A 131 12.00 -8.87 3.66
N LEU A 132 11.12 -7.88 3.79
CA LEU A 132 9.85 -8.02 4.51
C LEU A 132 8.85 -8.89 3.71
N GLY A 133 8.83 -8.68 2.39
CA GLY A 133 8.14 -9.51 1.43
C GLY A 133 9.07 -10.56 0.84
N ILE A 134 8.53 -11.76 0.63
CA ILE A 134 9.17 -12.84 -0.11
C ILE A 134 8.52 -12.87 -1.51
N PRO A 135 9.29 -13.00 -2.60
CA PRO A 135 8.70 -13.20 -3.93
C PRO A 135 7.70 -14.36 -3.93
N LYS A 136 6.53 -14.16 -4.55
CA LYS A 136 5.65 -15.29 -4.88
C LYS A 136 6.38 -16.15 -5.90
N GLN A 137 6.47 -17.45 -5.64
CA GLN A 137 6.89 -18.38 -6.68
C GLN A 137 5.83 -18.35 -7.77
N ALA A 138 6.27 -18.33 -9.03
CA ALA A 138 5.36 -18.60 -10.14
C ALA A 138 4.71 -19.98 -9.91
N PRO A 139 3.41 -20.14 -10.19
CA PRO A 139 2.75 -21.44 -10.11
C PRO A 139 3.47 -22.49 -10.96
#